data_AF-A0A151R799-F1
#
_entry.id   AF-A0A151R799-F1
#
_cell.length_a   1.000
_cell.length_b   1.000
_cell.length_c   1.000
_cell.angle_alpha   90.00
_cell.angle_beta   90.00
_cell.angle_gamma   90.00
#
_symmetry.space_group_name_H-M   'P 1'
#
loop_
_entity.id
_entity.type
_entity.pdbx_description
1 polymer ?
#
loop_
_entity_poly.entity_id
_entity_poly.type
_entity_poly.pdbx_seq_one_letter_code
_entity_poly.pdbx_strand_id
1 'polypeptide(L)' 'MCDASNYALGAVLAQRVDKLPRVIYHASKTLDAAQANYTTAKKELLAIVFALDKF' A
#
# COMPACT_ATOMS: atom_id res chain seq x y z
N MET A 1 -0.75 6.41 3.15
CA MET A 1 -1.97 5.57 3.10
C MET A 1 -1.66 4.33 2.31
N CYS A 2 -2.20 3.17 2.66
CA CYS A 2 -2.03 1.93 1.91
C CYS A 2 -3.33 1.14 1.93
N ASP A 3 -3.49 0.28 0.93
CA ASP A 3 -4.68 -0.56 0.73
C ASP A 3 -4.28 -1.86 0.03
N ALA A 4 -5.04 -2.92 0.25
CA ALA A 4 -4.87 -4.18 -0.44
C ALA A 4 -6.15 -4.64 -1.14
N SER A 5 -6.01 -5.01 -2.41
CA SER A 5 -7.05 -5.72 -3.15
C SER A 5 -6.75 -7.22 -3.21
N ASN A 6 -7.62 -7.96 -3.88
CA ASN A 6 -7.38 -9.38 -4.15
C ASN A 6 -6.19 -9.66 -5.09
N TYR A 7 -5.71 -8.64 -5.80
CA TYR A 7 -4.72 -8.81 -6.87
C TYR A 7 -3.47 -7.95 -6.72
N ALA A 8 -3.55 -6.85 -5.97
CA ALA A 8 -2.48 -5.88 -5.85
C ALA A 8 -2.54 -5.11 -4.52
N LEU A 9 -1.37 -4.63 -4.11
CA LEU A 9 -1.17 -3.68 -3.02
C LEU A 9 -1.04 -2.28 -3.62
N GLY A 10 -1.58 -1.29 -2.92
CA GLY A 10 -1.44 0.13 -3.23
C GLY A 10 -0.91 0.91 -2.03
N ALA A 11 -0.06 1.90 -2.29
CA ALA A 11 0.42 2.82 -1.28
C ALA A 11 0.57 4.23 -1.86
N VAL A 12 0.30 5.23 -1.02
CA VAL A 12 0.38 6.66 -1.34
C VAL A 12 1.16 7.36 -0.23
N LEU A 13 2.25 8.00 -0.61
CA LEU A 13 3.00 8.92 0.25
C LEU A 13 2.45 10.33 0.06
N ALA A 14 2.01 10.94 1.16
CA ALA A 14 1.55 12.31 1.19
C ALA A 14 2.15 13.03 2.39
N GLN A 15 2.52 14.30 2.22
CA GLN A 15 2.93 15.18 3.31
C GLN A 15 1.90 16.30 3.48
N ARG A 16 1.87 16.91 4.66
CA ARG A 16 1.04 18.09 4.90
C ARG A 16 1.78 19.35 4.47
N VAL A 17 1.17 20.11 3.58
CA VAL A 17 1.61 21.44 3.17
C VAL A 17 0.41 22.37 3.31
N ASP A 18 0.58 23.48 4.04
CA ASP A 18 -0.53 24.42 4.34
C ASP A 18 -1.75 23.74 4.96
N LYS A 19 -1.51 22.78 5.86
CA LYS A 19 -2.53 21.94 6.53
C LYS A 19 -3.30 21.00 5.60
N LEU A 20 -3.01 20.98 4.30
CA LEU A 20 -3.63 20.08 3.34
C LEU A 20 -2.68 18.91 3.00
N PRO A 21 -3.18 17.67 2.88
CA PRO A 21 -2.37 16.57 2.38
C PRO A 21 -2.06 16.78 0.89
N ARG A 22 -0.77 16.84 0.55
CA ARG A 22 -0.28 16.82 -0.83
C ARG A 22 0.37 15.47 -1.10
N VAL A 23 -0.12 14.79 -2.13
CA VAL A 23 0.46 13.53 -2.57
C VAL A 23 1.81 13.80 -3.24
N ILE A 24 2.81 13.00 -2.87
CA ILE A 24 4.18 13.09 -3.38
C ILE A 24 4.47 11.89 -4.27
N TYR A 25 3.96 10.71 -3.91
CA TYR A 25 4.24 9.49 -4.67
C TYR A 25 3.11 8.45 -4.54
N HIS A 26 2.91 7.68 -5.62
CA HIS A 26 2.05 6.52 -5.67
C HIS A 26 2.89 5.28 -5.96
N ALA A 27 2.74 4.23 -5.16
CA ALA A 27 3.37 2.94 -5.37
C ALA A 27 2.30 1.85 -5.45
N SER A 28 2.50 0.87 -6.33
CA SER A 28 1.65 -0.32 -6.38
C SER A 28 2.49 -1.55 -6.73
N LYS A 29 1.99 -2.72 -6.32
CA LYS A 29 2.63 -4.01 -6.60
C LYS A 29 1.56 -5.09 -6.74
N THR A 30 1.64 -5.91 -7.79
CA THR A 30 0.78 -7.09 -7.92
C THR A 30 1.19 -8.17 -6.93
N LEU A 31 0.20 -8.89 -6.40
CA LEU A 31 0.43 -10.03 -5.52
C LEU A 31 0.96 -11.22 -6.33
N ASP A 32 1.91 -11.94 -5.76
CA ASP A 32 2.27 -13.26 -6.27
C ASP A 32 1.22 -14.32 -5.88
N ALA A 33 1.35 -15.53 -6.44
CA ALA A 33 0.38 -16.61 -6.22
C ALA A 33 0.26 -16.99 -4.73
N ALA A 34 1.32 -16.86 -3.93
CA ALA A 34 1.26 -17.16 -2.50
C ALA A 34 0.53 -16.05 -1.75
N GLN A 35 0.86 -14.79 -2.04
CA GLN A 35 0.25 -13.62 -1.40
C GLN A 35 -1.24 -13.45 -1.79
N ALA A 36 -1.63 -13.84 -3.00
CA ALA A 36 -3.03 -13.84 -3.45
C ALA A 36 -3.92 -14.71 -2.55
N ASN A 37 -3.37 -15.76 -1.95
CA ASN A 37 -4.06 -16.68 -1.04
C ASN A 37 -4.08 -16.23 0.42
N TYR A 38 -3.48 -15.08 0.75
CA TYR A 38 -3.52 -14.54 2.10
C TYR A 38 -4.94 -14.12 2.49
N THR A 39 -5.23 -14.20 3.80
CA THR A 39 -6.46 -13.63 4.37
C THR A 39 -6.45 -12.10 4.20
N THR A 40 -7.63 -11.47 4.20
CA THR A 40 -7.75 -10.01 4.06
C THR A 40 -6.84 -9.27 5.05
N ALA A 41 -6.86 -9.65 6.32
CA ALA A 41 -5.99 -9.02 7.34
C ALA A 41 -4.48 -9.15 7.04
N LYS A 42 -4.05 -10.29 6.48
CA LYS A 42 -2.65 -10.49 6.06
C LYS A 42 -2.29 -9.66 4.84
N LYS A 43 -3.22 -9.49 3.89
CA LYS A 43 -3.04 -8.62 2.72
C LYS A 43 -2.92 -7.15 3.13
N GLU A 44 -3.75 -6.68 4.06
CA GLU A 44 -3.65 -5.33 4.62
C GLU A 44 -2.31 -5.10 5.33
N LEU A 45 -1.87 -6.06 6.17
CA LEU A 45 -0.56 -5.97 6.80
C LEU A 45 0.57 -5.93 5.76
N LEU A 46 0.45 -6.73 4.70
CA LEU A 46 1.41 -6.73 3.60
C LEU A 46 1.42 -5.39 2.86
N ALA A 47 0.29 -4.70 2.69
CA ALA A 47 0.23 -3.36 2.12
C ALA A 47 0.98 -2.34 2.98
N ILE A 48 0.89 -2.45 4.32
CA ILE A 48 1.66 -1.61 5.26
C ILE A 48 3.16 -1.88 5.11
N VAL A 49 3.58 -3.16 5.14
CA VAL A 49 4.99 -3.54 4.97
C VAL A 49 5.52 -3.07 3.61
N PHE A 50 4.75 -3.23 2.54
CA PHE A 50 5.11 -2.74 1.21
C PHE A 50 5.27 -1.22 1.19
N ALA A 51 4.36 -0.47 1.80
CA ALA A 51 4.47 0.99 1.88
C ALA A 51 5.73 1.43 2.63
N LEU A 52 6.10 0.74 3.71
CA LEU A 52 7.32 1.02 4.49
C LEU A 52 8.61 0.64 3.76
N ASP A 53 8.59 -0.39 2.91
CA ASP A 53 9.75 -0.76 2.08
C ASP A 53 9.97 0.21 0.91
N LYS A 54 8.90 0.81 0.38
CA LYS A 54 8.96 1.70 -0.79
C LYS A 54 9.24 3.16 -0.50
N PHE A 55 8.95 3.64 0.70
CA PHE A 55 9.06 5.05 1.09
C PHE A 55 10.05 5.23 2.23
#